data_AF-A0A660Z4X1-F1
#
_entry.id   AF-A0A660Z4X1-F1
#
_cell.length_a   1.000
_cell.length_b   1.000
_cell.length_c   1.000
_cell.angle_alpha   90.00
_cell.angle_beta   90.00
_cell.angle_gamma   90.00
#
_symmetry.space_group_name_H-M   'P 1'
#
loop_
_entity.id
_entity.type
_entity.pdbx_description
1 polymer ?
#
loop_
_entity_poly.entity_id
_entity_poly.type
_entity_poly.pdbx_seq_one_letter_code
_entity_poly.pdbx_strand_id
1 'polypeptide(L)' 'MNNIHSTAIVSKKASIGDDITVAPYAIIEDDTEIGNDCEIGPHAVLYNGARIGKKVKIKQAVSVAHVPQDLKFG' A
#
# COMPACT_ATOMS: atom_id res chain seq x y z
N MET A 1 17.32 2.34 0.74
CA MET A 1 16.84 1.57 1.92
C MET A 1 15.43 2.03 2.24
N ASN A 2 14.53 1.10 2.56
CA ASN A 2 13.12 1.43 2.79
C ASN A 2 12.94 2.21 4.10
N ASN A 3 12.07 3.22 4.06
CA ASN A 3 11.70 4.05 5.20
C ASN A 3 10.23 3.78 5.57
N ILE A 4 10.02 2.86 6.50
CA ILE A 4 8.69 2.48 6.97
C ILE A 4 8.52 3.08 8.36
N HIS A 5 7.53 3.97 8.50
CA HIS A 5 7.22 4.56 9.79
C HIS A 5 6.83 3.48 10.79
N SER A 6 7.24 3.62 12.06
CA SER A 6 7.03 2.60 13.10
C SER A 6 5.55 2.30 13.41
N THR A 7 4.65 3.20 13.04
CA THR A 7 3.19 3.02 13.18
C THR A 7 2.50 2.54 11.92
N ALA A 8 3.21 2.39 10.80
CA ALA A 8 2.66 1.76 9.61
C ALA A 8 2.54 0.25 9.86
N ILE A 9 1.46 -0.35 9.38
CA ILE A 9 1.25 -1.80 9.45
C ILE A 9 1.50 -2.34 8.05
N VAL A 10 2.65 -3.00 7.88
CA VAL A 10 3.07 -3.59 6.60
C VAL A 10 3.12 -5.10 6.77
N SER A 11 2.33 -5.82 5.98
CA SER A 11 2.40 -7.28 5.98
C SER A 11 3.78 -7.76 5.56
N LYS A 12 4.28 -8.80 6.23
CA LYS A 12 5.51 -9.52 5.83
C LYS A 12 5.35 -10.30 4.52
N LYS A 13 4.11 -10.49 4.05
CA LYS A 13 3.81 -11.19 2.79
C LYS A 13 3.73 -10.25 1.59
N ALA A 14 3.63 -8.94 1.83
CA ALA A 14 3.61 -7.95 0.76
C ALA A 14 4.95 -7.95 0.01
N SER A 15 4.90 -7.79 -1.31
CA SER A 15 6.09 -7.62 -2.15
C SER A 15 6.44 -6.14 -2.20
N ILE A 16 7.56 -5.79 -1.59
CA ILE A 16 7.99 -4.41 -1.41
C ILE A 16 9.29 -4.19 -2.19
N GLY A 17 9.26 -3.23 -3.12
CA GLY A 17 10.43 -2.77 -3.85
C GLY A 17 11.42 -1.99 -2.98
N ASP A 18 12.45 -1.47 -3.63
CA ASP A 18 13.50 -0.68 -3.00
C ASP A 18 13.14 0.81 -2.93
N ASP A 19 13.73 1.48 -1.94
CA ASP A 19 13.63 2.93 -1.72
C ASP A 19 12.19 3.44 -1.56
N ILE A 20 11.32 2.61 -0.97
CA ILE A 20 9.95 3.01 -0.68
C ILE A 20 9.86 3.80 0.64
N THR A 21 8.90 4.72 0.70
CA THR A 21 8.51 5.41 1.93
C THR A 21 7.08 5.05 2.30
N VAL A 22 6.86 4.60 3.53
CA VAL A 22 5.53 4.33 4.09
C VAL A 22 5.31 5.24 5.29
N ALA A 23 4.38 6.17 5.15
CA ALA A 23 4.07 7.19 6.14
C ALA A 23 3.24 6.63 7.33
N PRO A 24 3.08 7.39 8.43
CA PRO A 24 2.39 6.93 9.64
C PRO A 24 0.99 6.37 9.36
N TYR A 25 0.66 5.27 10.04
CA TYR A 25 -0.67 4.65 10.03
C TYR A 25 -1.17 4.18 8.66
N ALA A 26 -0.30 4.12 7.65
CA ALA A 26 -0.63 3.40 6.42
C ALA A 26 -0.74 1.90 6.69
N ILE A 27 -1.63 1.22 5.97
CA ILE A 27 -1.86 -0.21 6.06
C ILE A 27 -1.59 -0.84 4.68
N ILE A 28 -0.76 -1.87 4.65
CA ILE A 28 -0.42 -2.64 3.46
C ILE A 28 -0.72 -4.12 3.73
N GLU A 29 -1.75 -4.66 3.06
CA GLU A 29 -2.21 -6.04 3.24
C GLU A 29 -1.32 -7.08 2.54
N ASP A 30 -1.58 -8.36 2.84
CA ASP A 30 -0.77 -9.51 2.45
C ASP A 30 -0.52 -9.62 0.93
N ASP A 31 -1.56 -9.48 0.10
CA ASP A 31 -1.48 -9.61 -1.36
C ASP A 31 -1.29 -8.24 -2.05
N THR A 32 -0.25 -7.51 -1.64
CA THR A 32 0.11 -6.21 -2.23
C THR A 32 1.48 -6.27 -2.91
N GLU A 33 1.60 -5.65 -4.09
CA GLU A 33 2.89 -5.42 -4.75
C GLU A 33 3.14 -3.92 -4.92
N ILE A 34 4.31 -3.45 -4.49
CA ILE A 34 4.72 -2.04 -4.57
C ILE A 34 6.09 -1.96 -5.25
N GLY A 35 6.16 -1.27 -6.38
CA GLY A 35 7.41 -1.04 -7.11
C GLY A 35 8.34 -0.04 -6.42
N ASN A 36 9.56 0.06 -6.95
CA ASN A 36 10.61 0.93 -6.39
C ASN A 36 10.23 2.41 -6.40
N ASP A 37 10.87 3.19 -5.54
CA ASP A 37 10.74 4.66 -5.44
C ASP A 37 9.30 5.14 -5.15
N CYS A 38 8.49 4.34 -4.46
CA CYS A 38 7.11 4.72 -4.14
C CYS A 38 6.97 5.46 -2.82
N GLU A 39 5.98 6.34 -2.74
CA GLU A 39 5.58 7.04 -1.52
C GLU A 39 4.13 6.69 -1.17
N ILE A 40 3.93 6.04 -0.03
CA ILE A 40 2.62 5.70 0.51
C ILE A 40 2.29 6.69 1.64
N GLY A 41 1.29 7.55 1.40
CA GLY A 41 0.86 8.60 2.30
C GLY A 41 0.21 8.08 3.60
N PRO A 42 0.10 8.95 4.62
CA PRO A 42 -0.41 8.54 5.92
C PRO A 42 -1.88 8.14 5.84
N HIS A 43 -2.28 7.14 6.62
CA HIS A 43 -3.63 6.57 6.62
C HIS A 43 -4.10 5.99 5.27
N ALA A 44 -3.21 5.82 4.28
CA ALA A 44 -3.57 5.09 3.08
C ALA A 44 -3.73 3.59 3.39
N VAL A 45 -4.67 2.94 2.73
CA VAL A 45 -4.89 1.50 2.86
C VAL A 45 -4.77 0.85 1.48
N LEU A 46 -3.77 -0.03 1.34
CA LEU A 46 -3.60 -0.88 0.18
C LEU A 46 -4.14 -2.26 0.53
N TYR A 47 -5.28 -2.61 -0.05
CA TYR A 47 -5.96 -3.87 0.18
C TYR A 47 -5.37 -4.98 -0.69
N ASN A 48 -5.69 -6.23 -0.35
CA ASN A 48 -5.34 -7.40 -1.15
C ASN A 48 -5.72 -7.21 -2.63
N GLY A 49 -4.79 -7.52 -3.52
CA GLY A 49 -4.91 -7.29 -4.95
C GLY A 49 -4.33 -5.96 -5.45
N ALA A 50 -3.87 -5.07 -4.56
CA ALA A 50 -3.24 -3.81 -4.96
C ALA A 50 -1.91 -4.07 -5.70
N ARG A 51 -1.72 -3.41 -6.85
CA ARG A 51 -0.53 -3.48 -7.71
C ARG A 51 -0.07 -2.06 -8.05
N ILE A 52 0.99 -1.60 -7.40
CA ILE A 52 1.54 -0.26 -7.55
C ILE A 52 2.84 -0.33 -8.33
N GLY A 53 2.90 0.37 -9.48
CA GLY A 53 4.11 0.47 -10.29
C GLY A 53 5.23 1.28 -9.61
N LYS A 54 6.35 1.49 -10.30
CA LYS A 54 7.46 2.31 -9.78
C LYS A 54 7.15 3.81 -9.77
N LYS A 55 7.76 4.57 -8.87
CA LYS A 55 7.68 6.05 -8.80
C LYS A 55 6.25 6.60 -8.63
N VAL A 56 5.39 5.84 -7.96
CA VAL A 56 4.01 6.25 -7.67
C VAL A 56 3.94 6.95 -6.32
N LYS A 57 3.13 8.00 -6.24
CA LYS A 57 2.82 8.70 -4.99
C LYS A 57 1.35 8.51 -4.64
N ILE A 58 1.07 7.65 -3.65
CA ILE A 58 -0.25 7.49 -3.06
C ILE A 58 -0.40 8.56 -1.97
N LYS A 59 -1.44 9.38 -2.05
CA LYS A 59 -1.71 10.44 -1.07
C LYS A 59 -2.43 9.91 0.17
N GLN A 60 -2.57 10.78 1.17
CA GLN A 60 -3.20 10.44 2.44
C GLN A 60 -4.64 9.94 2.27
N ALA A 61 -5.05 9.00 3.12
CA ALA A 61 -6.41 8.45 3.16
C ALA A 61 -6.92 7.83 1.85
N VAL A 62 -6.04 7.51 0.90
CA VAL A 62 -6.40 6.78 -0.32
C VAL A 62 -6.65 5.31 0.02
N SER A 63 -7.71 4.76 -0.55
CA SER A 63 -8.06 3.34 -0.52
C SER A 63 -7.81 2.74 -1.91
N VAL A 64 -6.98 1.70 -2.00
CA VAL A 64 -6.64 1.03 -3.27
C VAL A 64 -7.00 -0.44 -3.21
N ALA A 65 -7.73 -0.92 -4.23
CA ALA A 65 -8.14 -2.32 -4.38
C ALA A 65 -9.07 -2.87 -3.29
N HIS A 66 -9.81 -2.00 -2.60
CA HIS A 66 -10.88 -2.44 -1.69
C HIS A 66 -11.89 -3.32 -2.46
N VAL A 67 -12.53 -4.26 -1.75
CA VAL A 67 -13.62 -5.08 -2.29
C VAL A 67 -14.65 -4.19 -3.04
N PRO A 68 -15.01 -4.56 -4.29
CA PRO A 68 -16.02 -3.85 -5.06
C PRO A 68 -17.35 -3.74 -4.30
N GLN A 69 -18.03 -2.62 -4.52
CA GLN A 69 -19.37 -2.36 -3.96
C GLN A 69 -20.50 -2.80 -4.92
N ASP A 70 -20.19 -3.68 -5.87
CA ASP A 70 -21.20 -4.28 -6.76
C ASP A 70 -21.96 -5.36 -5.99
N LEU A 71 -23.30 -5.32 -6.02
CA LEU A 71 -24.17 -6.29 -5.36
C LEU A 71 -24.00 -7.72 -5.88
N LYS A 72 -23.42 -7.88 -7.07
CA LYS A 72 -23.13 -9.18 -7.68
C LYS A 72 -21.70 -9.65 -7.40
N PHE A 73 -20.92 -8.89 -6.63
CA PHE A 73 -19.56 -9.28 -6.26
C PHE A 73 -19.63 -10.35 -5.17
N GLY A 74 -19.49 -11.61 -5.60
CA GLY A 74 -19.61 -12.84 -4.80
C GLY A 74 -19.93 -14.01 -5.72
#